data_AF-A0A1M3I862-F1
#
_entry.id   AF-A0A1M3I862-F1
#
_cell.length_a   1.000
_cell.length_b   1.000
_cell.length_c   1.000
_cell.angle_alpha   90.00
_cell.angle_beta   90.00
_cell.angle_gamma   90.00
#
_symmetry.space_group_name_H-M   'P 1'
#
loop_
_entity.id
_entity.type
_entity.pdbx_description
1 polymer ?
#
loop_
_entity_poly.entity_id
_entity_poly.type
_entity_poly.pdbx_seq_one_letter_code
_entity_poly.pdbx_strand_id
1 'polypeptide(L)'
;MARKISELEPALEIDGTELVPVVKDGENKLAHLEDLVWPLGEGVAAQVAADKEAAAGSASAAATSAAAALEAEVGAGAAASTTMDLRFGSLRTIPFHHGVYSHALVDEDRNIFALIERATGKWKLALADDSIVPLGGGLTFVACPPASGWLFVIVDTDRNVLGGVLANGKWRIALDDSAIIPAGAVQAIIAANYPALANGGVSGPDIACPGDSLTAGAGATTSYPAALATFTGRTVHNLGVGGETARTIAGRFGTWPWIATVSGGAIPESGGVAVTLKSVDGEAVAPLLQGAAGINPCTIAGVSGILSLSGGVYTFTRLANGAAVPVPFPAPIVTDAYANRRGDILIVKIGQNGGYADTEQLLAMIDSIVNSQTRPVRRFLVIGFTTSTLAARASIHSAMLNRYGRRFVNSLEYLSSYAALARAGITPTAGDDAKIANGSLPPSFLTNFPTDVTHMNDAGYGQEAFYIDQRLRELGWI
;
A
#
# COMPACT_ATOMS: atom_id res chain seq x y z
N MET A 1 -39.45 31.86 39.06
CA MET A 1 -38.54 32.95 39.46
C MET A 1 -37.11 32.45 39.27
N ALA A 2 -36.38 33.01 38.30
CA ALA A 2 -34.97 32.68 38.07
C ALA A 2 -34.06 33.56 38.96
N ARG A 3 -33.00 32.98 39.53
CA ARG A 3 -32.01 33.70 40.36
C ARG A 3 -30.93 34.35 39.50
N LYS A 4 -30.35 35.45 40.01
CA LYS A 4 -29.29 36.22 39.34
C LYS A 4 -27.92 35.55 39.51
N ILE A 5 -27.08 35.66 38.49
CA ILE A 5 -25.69 35.17 38.43
C ILE A 5 -24.80 35.64 39.60
N SER A 6 -25.15 36.74 40.27
CA SER A 6 -24.44 37.26 41.45
C SER A 6 -24.54 36.38 42.70
N GLU A 7 -25.36 35.32 42.68
CA GLU A 7 -25.66 34.47 43.84
C GLU A 7 -25.03 33.06 43.75
N LEU A 8 -24.14 32.82 42.78
CA LEU A 8 -23.45 31.53 42.62
C LEU A 8 -22.05 31.60 43.23
N GLU A 9 -21.75 30.69 44.16
CA GLU A 9 -20.41 30.53 44.75
C GLU A 9 -19.45 29.82 43.78
N PRO A 10 -18.12 30.06 43.85
CA PRO A 10 -17.15 29.48 42.93
C PRO A 10 -17.00 27.98 43.14
N ALA A 11 -17.03 27.22 42.04
CA ALA A 11 -16.76 25.79 42.03
C ALA A 11 -15.26 25.50 42.18
N LEU A 12 -14.94 24.43 42.92
CA LEU A 12 -13.60 23.84 42.97
C LEU A 12 -13.47 22.79 41.84
N GLU A 13 -12.66 23.18 40.85
CA GLU A 13 -11.84 22.42 39.88
C GLU A 13 -12.46 21.26 39.06
N ILE A 14 -12.22 21.28 37.74
CA ILE A 14 -11.19 20.46 37.07
C ILE A 14 -10.78 21.13 35.73
N ASP A 15 -9.47 21.11 35.53
CA ASP A 15 -8.58 21.68 34.52
C ASP A 15 -9.05 21.74 33.03
N GLY A 16 -9.23 22.96 32.51
CA GLY A 16 -9.44 23.31 31.09
C GLY A 16 -8.83 24.67 30.78
N THR A 17 -7.56 24.70 30.38
CA THR A 17 -6.64 25.86 30.50
C THR A 17 -6.73 26.97 29.46
N GLU A 18 -7.76 27.03 28.60
CA GLU A 18 -7.91 28.17 27.66
C GLU A 18 -8.77 29.29 28.25
N LEU A 19 -8.10 30.40 28.57
CA LEU A 19 -8.70 31.66 29.03
C LEU A 19 -8.71 32.69 27.91
N VAL A 20 -9.86 33.31 27.65
CA VAL A 20 -10.03 34.37 26.65
C VAL A 20 -10.30 35.72 27.30
N PRO A 21 -9.71 36.82 26.79
CA PRO A 21 -9.95 38.16 27.32
C PRO A 21 -11.34 38.66 26.94
N VAL A 22 -12.09 39.08 27.96
CA VAL A 22 -13.42 39.66 27.85
C VAL A 22 -13.44 40.99 28.61
N VAL A 23 -14.10 41.98 28.01
CA VAL A 23 -14.27 43.30 28.64
C VAL A 23 -15.55 43.27 29.46
N LYS A 24 -15.41 43.41 30.78
CA LYS A 24 -16.55 43.46 31.69
C LYS A 24 -16.43 44.70 32.57
N ASP A 25 -17.47 45.54 32.55
CA ASP A 25 -17.54 46.80 33.28
C ASP A 25 -16.40 47.79 32.94
N GLY A 26 -15.90 47.73 31.69
CA GLY A 26 -14.86 48.64 31.19
C GLY A 26 -13.42 48.24 31.53
N GLU A 27 -13.20 47.10 32.21
CA GLU A 27 -11.87 46.53 32.43
C GLU A 27 -11.73 45.15 31.77
N ASN A 28 -10.51 44.84 31.33
CA ASN A 28 -10.19 43.56 30.69
C ASN A 28 -9.99 42.48 31.74
N LYS A 29 -10.75 41.38 31.64
CA LYS A 29 -10.61 40.18 32.48
C LYS A 29 -10.51 38.94 31.60
N LEU A 30 -10.10 37.80 32.17
CA LEU A 30 -10.01 36.51 31.49
C LEU A 30 -11.15 35.60 31.97
N ALA A 31 -11.85 34.94 31.04
CA ALA A 31 -12.92 33.97 31.33
C ALA A 31 -12.78 32.70 30.46
N HIS A 32 -13.36 31.58 30.91
CA HIS A 32 -13.36 30.34 30.16
C HIS A 32 -14.41 30.38 29.03
N LEU A 33 -14.05 29.79 27.89
CA LEU A 33 -14.79 29.91 26.62
C LEU A 33 -16.21 29.33 26.69
N GLU A 34 -16.44 28.35 27.57
CA GLU A 34 -17.69 27.59 27.67
C GLU A 34 -18.84 28.29 28.41
N ASP A 35 -18.57 29.42 29.07
CA ASP A 35 -19.55 30.15 29.88
C ASP A 35 -20.37 31.21 29.10
N LEU A 36 -20.24 31.30 27.78
CA LEU A 36 -20.92 32.30 26.93
C LEU A 36 -22.18 31.73 26.24
N VAL A 37 -23.39 32.14 26.67
CA VAL A 37 -24.68 31.81 25.98
C VAL A 37 -25.57 33.06 25.80
N TRP A 38 -26.19 33.23 24.62
CA TRP A 38 -27.13 34.33 24.30
C TRP A 38 -28.54 33.82 23.94
N PRO A 39 -29.66 34.44 24.42
CA PRO A 39 -31.02 34.02 24.09
C PRO A 39 -31.64 34.78 22.88
N LEU A 40 -32.44 34.08 22.06
CA LEU A 40 -33.20 34.63 20.91
C LEU A 40 -34.64 35.00 21.32
N GLY A 41 -35.16 36.12 20.80
CA GLY A 41 -36.45 36.72 21.17
C GLY A 41 -37.70 36.26 20.40
N GLU A 42 -38.88 36.56 20.95
CA GLU A 42 -40.23 36.00 20.71
C GLU A 42 -40.86 36.17 19.30
N GLY A 43 -40.18 36.77 18.32
CA GLY A 43 -40.76 37.05 16.98
C GLY A 43 -40.88 35.86 16.03
N VAL A 44 -40.15 34.77 16.27
CA VAL A 44 -40.03 33.64 15.31
C VAL A 44 -41.13 32.58 15.50
N ALA A 45 -41.79 32.54 16.67
CA ALA A 45 -42.79 31.53 16.98
C ALA A 45 -44.11 31.70 16.19
N ALA A 46 -44.45 32.91 15.75
CA ALA A 46 -45.72 33.19 15.05
C ALA A 46 -45.70 32.78 13.56
N GLN A 47 -44.54 32.88 12.89
CA GLN A 47 -44.43 32.57 11.46
C GLN A 47 -44.55 31.05 11.18
N VAL A 48 -44.08 30.23 12.12
CA VAL A 48 -44.08 28.75 12.02
C VAL A 48 -45.50 28.15 12.07
N ALA A 49 -46.48 28.86 12.61
CA ALA A 49 -47.87 28.39 12.68
C ALA A 49 -48.62 28.55 11.34
N ALA A 50 -48.33 29.59 10.56
CA ALA A 50 -49.02 29.89 9.30
C ALA A 50 -48.63 28.91 8.16
N ASP A 51 -47.37 28.48 8.13
CA ASP A 51 -46.85 27.60 7.06
C ASP A 51 -47.36 26.15 7.17
N LYS A 52 -47.97 25.76 8.30
CA LYS A 52 -48.50 24.42 8.54
C LYS A 52 -49.87 24.14 7.92
N GLU A 53 -50.74 25.14 7.75
CA GLU A 53 -52.09 24.94 7.19
C GLU A 53 -52.09 24.85 5.65
N ALA A 54 -51.14 25.50 4.96
CA ALA A 54 -51.03 25.45 3.50
C ALA A 54 -50.56 24.08 2.96
N ALA A 55 -49.84 23.30 3.77
CA ALA A 55 -49.27 22.01 3.37
C ALA A 55 -50.27 20.83 3.39
N ALA A 56 -51.43 20.96 4.05
CA ALA A 56 -52.39 19.86 4.21
C ALA A 56 -53.36 19.70 3.01
N GLY A 57 -53.61 20.75 2.23
CA GLY A 57 -54.56 20.72 1.10
C GLY A 57 -54.02 20.10 -0.20
N SER A 58 -52.71 20.13 -0.43
CA SER A 58 -52.09 19.68 -1.69
C SER A 58 -51.77 18.17 -1.72
N ALA A 59 -51.72 17.50 -0.57
CA ALA A 59 -51.40 16.08 -0.46
C ALA A 59 -52.54 15.13 -0.87
N SER A 60 -53.80 15.59 -0.87
CA SER A 60 -54.99 14.75 -1.13
C SER A 60 -55.32 14.55 -2.62
N ALA A 61 -54.90 15.44 -3.52
CA ALA A 61 -55.22 15.34 -4.95
C ALA A 61 -54.20 14.52 -5.75
N ALA A 62 -52.93 14.52 -5.33
CA ALA A 62 -51.83 13.82 -6.02
C ALA A 62 -51.82 12.29 -5.81
N ALA A 63 -52.47 11.79 -4.75
CA ALA A 63 -52.51 10.36 -4.43
C ALA A 63 -53.50 9.55 -5.31
N THR A 64 -54.51 10.20 -5.90
CA THR A 64 -55.57 9.50 -6.66
C THR A 64 -55.19 9.29 -8.14
N SER A 65 -54.32 10.13 -8.72
CA SER A 65 -53.87 9.98 -10.11
C SER A 65 -52.72 8.97 -10.30
N ALA A 66 -51.94 8.70 -9.24
CA ALA A 66 -50.79 7.79 -9.29
C ALA A 66 -51.19 6.29 -9.26
N ALA A 67 -52.36 5.96 -8.70
CA ALA A 67 -52.84 4.58 -8.63
C ALA A 67 -53.39 4.03 -9.97
N ALA A 68 -53.93 4.89 -10.84
CA ALA A 68 -54.49 4.48 -12.13
C ALA A 68 -53.43 4.29 -13.24
N ALA A 69 -52.26 4.92 -13.10
CA ALA A 69 -51.16 4.77 -14.08
C ALA A 69 -50.38 3.46 -13.90
N LEU A 70 -50.45 2.83 -12.73
CA LEU A 70 -49.66 1.64 -12.37
C LEU A 70 -50.29 0.32 -12.88
N GLU A 71 -51.60 0.26 -13.12
CA GLU A 71 -52.26 -0.95 -13.66
C GLU A 71 -52.08 -1.14 -15.18
N ALA A 72 -51.61 -0.12 -15.91
CA ALA A 72 -51.46 -0.18 -17.38
C ALA A 72 -50.07 -0.68 -17.86
N GLU A 73 -49.04 -0.64 -17.00
CA GLU A 73 -47.65 -0.96 -17.40
C GLU A 73 -47.27 -2.45 -17.30
N VAL A 74 -48.07 -3.30 -16.66
CA VAL A 74 -47.80 -4.75 -16.55
C VAL A 74 -48.11 -5.50 -17.87
N GLY A 75 -48.69 -4.82 -18.86
CA GLY A 75 -49.33 -5.46 -20.02
C GLY A 75 -48.80 -5.07 -21.40
N ALA A 76 -47.51 -4.85 -21.65
CA ALA A 76 -46.99 -4.86 -23.03
C ALA A 76 -45.46 -4.99 -23.07
N GLY A 77 -44.98 -6.08 -23.68
CA GLY A 77 -43.57 -6.23 -24.04
C GLY A 77 -43.20 -5.51 -25.33
N ALA A 78 -41.88 -5.53 -25.56
CA ALA A 78 -41.16 -5.30 -26.81
C ALA A 78 -40.82 -3.85 -27.22
N ALA A 79 -39.53 -3.73 -27.59
CA ALA A 79 -38.91 -2.78 -28.51
C ALA A 79 -38.33 -1.45 -27.95
N ALA A 80 -36.99 -1.40 -28.08
CA ALA A 80 -36.19 -0.27 -28.54
C ALA A 80 -36.02 0.97 -27.64
N SER A 81 -34.80 1.08 -27.12
CA SER A 81 -33.90 2.24 -27.32
C SER A 81 -34.11 3.54 -26.53
N THR A 82 -32.95 4.03 -26.07
CA THR A 82 -32.48 5.42 -25.95
C THR A 82 -32.78 6.24 -24.68
N THR A 83 -31.71 6.38 -23.88
CA THR A 83 -31.29 7.55 -23.07
C THR A 83 -32.17 8.01 -21.92
N MET A 84 -31.74 7.71 -20.68
CA MET A 84 -32.07 8.56 -19.53
C MET A 84 -31.15 9.80 -19.52
N ASP A 85 -31.78 10.95 -19.69
CA ASP A 85 -31.19 12.28 -19.65
C ASP A 85 -31.05 12.71 -18.17
N LEU A 86 -29.86 12.54 -17.58
CA LEU A 86 -29.53 13.11 -16.26
C LEU A 86 -28.92 14.50 -16.46
N ARG A 87 -29.76 15.55 -16.54
CA ARG A 87 -29.28 16.94 -16.55
C ARG A 87 -29.11 17.45 -15.13
N PHE A 88 -27.85 17.65 -14.71
CA PHE A 88 -27.52 18.53 -13.59
C PHE A 88 -27.77 19.99 -14.02
N GLY A 89 -28.37 20.79 -13.13
CA GLY A 89 -28.71 22.20 -13.34
C GLY A 89 -27.50 23.11 -13.63
N SER A 90 -27.81 24.35 -14.01
CA SER A 90 -26.97 25.39 -14.65
C SER A 90 -25.75 25.85 -13.84
N LEU A 91 -24.78 24.97 -13.59
CA LEU A 91 -23.51 25.37 -13.00
C LEU A 91 -22.76 26.30 -13.97
N ARG A 92 -22.30 27.45 -13.45
CA ARG A 92 -21.54 28.43 -14.23
C ARG A 92 -20.26 28.86 -13.53
N THR A 93 -19.27 29.21 -14.32
CA THR A 93 -18.00 29.74 -13.82
C THR A 93 -18.07 31.26 -13.71
N ILE A 94 -17.64 31.80 -12.57
CA ILE A 94 -17.59 33.25 -12.32
C ILE A 94 -16.17 33.66 -11.89
N PRO A 95 -15.71 34.88 -12.24
CA PRO A 95 -14.46 35.41 -11.72
C PRO A 95 -14.48 35.49 -10.19
N PHE A 96 -13.39 35.04 -9.54
CA PHE A 96 -13.26 35.03 -8.10
C PHE A 96 -11.98 35.78 -7.70
N HIS A 97 -12.15 36.93 -7.05
CA HIS A 97 -11.05 37.84 -6.71
C HIS A 97 -10.35 37.41 -5.42
N HIS A 98 -9.48 36.39 -5.51
CA HIS A 98 -8.63 35.90 -4.43
C HIS A 98 -7.17 35.79 -4.89
N GLY A 99 -6.21 35.89 -3.96
CA GLY A 99 -4.77 35.87 -4.28
C GLY A 99 -4.28 34.54 -4.89
N VAL A 100 -4.98 33.44 -4.60
CA VAL A 100 -4.61 32.07 -5.04
C VAL A 100 -5.55 31.53 -6.13
N TYR A 101 -6.80 31.99 -6.19
CA TYR A 101 -7.83 31.44 -7.08
C TYR A 101 -8.34 32.48 -8.08
N SER A 102 -8.64 32.04 -9.30
CA SER A 102 -9.03 32.93 -10.40
C SER A 102 -10.54 32.94 -10.64
N HIS A 103 -11.19 31.79 -10.48
CA HIS A 103 -12.61 31.58 -10.81
C HIS A 103 -13.25 30.56 -9.85
N ALA A 104 -14.57 30.63 -9.70
CA ALA A 104 -15.39 29.69 -8.92
C ALA A 104 -16.48 29.07 -9.81
N LEU A 105 -16.78 27.78 -9.61
CA LEU A 105 -17.94 27.11 -10.17
C LEU A 105 -19.08 27.18 -9.16
N VAL A 106 -20.20 27.75 -9.58
CA VAL A 106 -21.34 28.01 -8.71
C VAL A 106 -22.66 27.56 -9.33
N ASP A 107 -23.65 27.28 -8.49
CA ASP A 107 -25.04 27.12 -8.91
C ASP A 107 -25.73 28.47 -9.19
N GLU A 108 -27.03 28.41 -9.49
CA GLU A 108 -27.85 29.59 -9.80
C GLU A 108 -27.91 30.58 -8.62
N ASP A 109 -27.79 30.06 -7.39
CA ASP A 109 -27.82 30.81 -6.13
C ASP A 109 -26.42 31.29 -5.66
N ARG A 110 -25.38 31.02 -6.44
CA ARG A 110 -23.96 31.38 -6.20
C ARG A 110 -23.26 30.60 -5.08
N ASN A 111 -23.74 29.42 -4.70
CA ASN A 111 -23.01 28.54 -3.79
C ASN A 111 -21.78 27.95 -4.50
N ILE A 112 -20.61 27.97 -3.83
CA ILE A 112 -19.35 27.54 -4.44
C ILE A 112 -19.20 26.03 -4.31
N PHE A 113 -19.16 25.34 -5.46
CA PHE A 113 -18.88 23.91 -5.53
C PHE A 113 -17.38 23.64 -5.72
N ALA A 114 -16.71 24.45 -6.54
CA ALA A 114 -15.28 24.29 -6.82
C ALA A 114 -14.57 25.61 -7.19
N LEU A 115 -13.25 25.65 -7.05
CA LEU A 115 -12.39 26.81 -7.32
C LEU A 115 -11.27 26.44 -8.32
N ILE A 116 -10.89 27.39 -9.18
CA ILE A 116 -9.74 27.25 -10.10
C ILE A 116 -8.51 27.97 -9.54
N GLU A 117 -7.43 27.23 -9.31
CA GLU A 117 -6.15 27.77 -8.86
C GLU A 117 -5.41 28.56 -9.96
N ARG A 118 -4.95 29.78 -9.64
CA ARG A 118 -4.25 30.68 -10.58
C ARG A 118 -2.95 30.11 -11.11
N ALA A 119 -2.19 29.41 -10.27
CA ALA A 119 -0.86 28.93 -10.61
C ALA A 119 -0.89 27.71 -11.54
N THR A 120 -1.90 26.84 -11.41
CA THR A 120 -1.93 25.52 -12.07
C THR A 120 -3.10 25.32 -13.03
N GLY A 121 -4.17 26.13 -12.92
CA GLY A 121 -5.39 25.98 -13.71
C GLY A 121 -6.28 24.78 -13.32
N LYS A 122 -5.98 24.09 -12.21
CA LYS A 122 -6.74 22.91 -11.75
C LYS A 122 -7.94 23.27 -10.86
N TRP A 123 -8.95 22.41 -10.88
CA TRP A 123 -10.17 22.52 -10.08
C TRP A 123 -10.02 21.88 -8.69
N LYS A 124 -10.49 22.57 -7.65
CA LYS A 124 -10.53 22.10 -6.26
C LYS A 124 -11.94 22.19 -5.71
N LEU A 125 -12.52 21.07 -5.25
CA LEU A 125 -13.84 21.03 -4.61
C LEU A 125 -13.80 21.68 -3.22
N ALA A 126 -14.85 22.40 -2.84
CA ALA A 126 -14.90 23.17 -1.60
C ALA A 126 -15.19 22.32 -0.34
N LEU A 127 -14.54 21.15 -0.19
CA LEU A 127 -14.69 20.23 0.96
C LEU A 127 -13.35 19.55 1.29
N ALA A 128 -12.57 20.14 2.19
CA ALA A 128 -11.24 19.66 2.64
C ALA A 128 -10.26 19.30 1.51
N ASP A 129 -9.00 19.01 1.85
CA ASP A 129 -7.93 19.03 0.85
C ASP A 129 -7.84 17.77 -0.05
N ASP A 130 -8.68 16.74 0.12
CA ASP A 130 -8.43 15.43 -0.53
C ASP A 130 -9.63 14.45 -0.74
N SER A 131 -10.90 14.86 -0.73
CA SER A 131 -12.02 13.91 -0.91
C SER A 131 -12.38 13.56 -2.37
N ILE A 132 -12.48 12.26 -2.71
CA ILE A 132 -13.04 11.69 -3.96
C ILE A 132 -14.05 10.57 -3.63
N VAL A 133 -15.24 10.57 -4.26
CA VAL A 133 -16.25 9.48 -4.16
C VAL A 133 -16.40 8.78 -5.51
N PRO A 134 -16.22 7.44 -5.61
CA PRO A 134 -16.54 6.69 -6.83
C PRO A 134 -18.00 6.18 -6.84
N LEU A 135 -18.62 6.20 -8.02
CA LEU A 135 -20.01 5.78 -8.27
C LEU A 135 -20.11 4.31 -8.70
N GLY A 136 -21.10 3.58 -8.16
CA GLY A 136 -21.69 2.38 -8.79
C GLY A 136 -22.23 1.29 -7.84
N GLY A 137 -23.55 1.06 -7.84
CA GLY A 137 -24.19 -0.21 -7.45
C GLY A 137 -24.94 -0.26 -6.11
N GLY A 138 -26.28 -0.12 -6.14
CA GLY A 138 -27.18 -0.72 -5.13
C GLY A 138 -27.36 0.01 -3.79
N LEU A 139 -27.04 1.30 -3.70
CA LEU A 139 -27.24 2.08 -2.47
C LEU A 139 -28.63 2.73 -2.44
N THR A 140 -29.37 2.50 -1.36
CA THR A 140 -30.68 3.10 -1.12
C THR A 140 -30.64 4.00 0.11
N PHE A 141 -31.22 5.19 0.01
CA PHE A 141 -31.42 6.06 1.16
C PHE A 141 -32.76 5.70 1.83
N VAL A 142 -32.70 5.29 3.09
CA VAL A 142 -33.87 4.92 3.89
C VAL A 142 -34.09 6.00 4.93
N ALA A 143 -35.23 6.67 4.88
CA ALA A 143 -35.63 7.63 5.91
C ALA A 143 -35.86 6.91 7.25
N CYS A 144 -35.35 7.47 8.33
CA CYS A 144 -35.44 6.88 9.66
C CYS A 144 -36.50 7.59 10.53
N PRO A 145 -37.16 6.89 11.47
CA PRO A 145 -38.08 7.53 12.40
C PRO A 145 -37.39 8.60 13.26
N PRO A 146 -38.05 9.71 13.61
CA PRO A 146 -37.43 10.82 14.34
C PRO A 146 -36.77 10.44 15.68
N ALA A 147 -37.28 9.40 16.36
CA ALA A 147 -36.73 8.91 17.62
C ALA A 147 -35.40 8.14 17.48
N SER A 148 -34.99 7.78 16.26
CA SER A 148 -33.77 7.01 15.99
C SER A 148 -32.48 7.83 16.14
N GLY A 149 -32.57 9.15 16.15
CA GLY A 149 -31.41 10.04 16.04
C GLY A 149 -30.86 10.17 14.61
N TRP A 150 -31.50 9.56 13.62
CA TRP A 150 -31.15 9.64 12.19
C TRP A 150 -32.30 10.22 11.35
N LEU A 151 -31.94 11.05 10.37
CA LEU A 151 -32.83 11.57 9.32
C LEU A 151 -32.98 10.55 8.20
N PHE A 152 -31.86 10.03 7.69
CA PHE A 152 -31.83 8.93 6.75
C PHE A 152 -30.52 8.15 6.86
N VAL A 153 -30.57 6.87 6.54
CA VAL A 153 -29.40 5.99 6.43
C VAL A 153 -29.21 5.53 4.99
N ILE A 154 -27.96 5.37 4.59
CA ILE A 154 -27.56 4.76 3.34
C ILE A 154 -27.42 3.27 3.62
N VAL A 155 -28.15 2.45 2.88
CA VAL A 155 -28.05 1.00 2.96
C VAL A 155 -27.68 0.38 1.62
N ASP A 156 -27.05 -0.78 1.65
CA ASP A 156 -26.89 -1.63 0.47
C ASP A 156 -28.18 -2.42 0.16
N THR A 157 -28.10 -3.27 -0.88
CA THR A 157 -29.21 -4.13 -1.34
C THR A 157 -29.63 -5.19 -0.33
N ASP A 158 -28.77 -5.51 0.65
CA ASP A 158 -29.05 -6.44 1.75
C ASP A 158 -29.52 -5.72 3.03
N ARG A 159 -29.72 -4.40 2.97
CA ARG A 159 -30.14 -3.49 4.06
C ARG A 159 -29.11 -3.29 5.17
N ASN A 160 -27.82 -3.48 4.92
CA ASN A 160 -26.77 -3.11 5.86
C ASN A 160 -26.56 -1.59 5.86
N VAL A 161 -26.44 -0.96 7.04
CA VAL A 161 -26.24 0.50 7.17
C VAL A 161 -24.78 0.87 6.95
N LEU A 162 -24.52 1.66 5.91
CA LEU A 162 -23.19 2.10 5.50
C LEU A 162 -22.86 3.52 5.99
N GLY A 163 -23.89 4.27 6.39
CA GLY A 163 -23.77 5.63 6.88
C GLY A 163 -25.11 6.33 6.83
N GLY A 164 -25.13 7.64 6.99
CA GLY A 164 -26.35 8.41 6.96
C GLY A 164 -26.21 9.80 7.56
N VAL A 165 -27.33 10.48 7.65
CA VAL A 165 -27.46 11.79 8.28
C VAL A 165 -28.19 11.63 9.59
N LEU A 166 -27.55 12.10 10.65
CA LEU A 166 -28.15 12.21 11.97
C LEU A 166 -29.23 13.29 11.97
N ALA A 167 -30.20 13.19 12.88
CA ALA A 167 -31.30 14.15 13.00
C ALA A 167 -30.83 15.60 13.27
N ASN A 168 -29.60 15.77 13.74
CA ASN A 168 -28.95 17.07 13.92
C ASN A 168 -28.20 17.57 12.65
N GLY A 169 -28.44 16.94 11.50
CA GLY A 169 -27.85 17.28 10.21
C GLY A 169 -26.40 16.81 10.01
N LYS A 170 -25.77 16.18 11.02
CA LYS A 170 -24.40 15.68 10.90
C LYS A 170 -24.36 14.38 10.12
N TRP A 171 -23.42 14.28 9.19
CA TRP A 171 -23.15 13.05 8.45
C TRP A 171 -22.26 12.09 9.26
N ARG A 172 -22.58 10.80 9.25
CA ARG A 172 -21.77 9.70 9.82
C ARG A 172 -21.66 8.56 8.81
N ILE A 173 -20.46 8.01 8.65
CA ILE A 173 -20.19 6.79 7.88
C ILE A 173 -19.91 5.66 8.87
N ALA A 174 -20.48 4.47 8.63
CA ALA A 174 -20.22 3.30 9.46
C ALA A 174 -18.88 2.67 9.05
N LEU A 175 -17.78 3.24 9.55
CA LEU A 175 -16.52 2.52 9.73
C LEU A 175 -16.15 2.63 11.21
N ASP A 176 -16.72 1.72 11.99
CA ASP A 176 -16.26 1.40 13.34
C ASP A 176 -15.20 0.29 13.24
N ASP A 177 -14.30 0.20 14.22
CA ASP A 177 -13.22 -0.79 14.32
C ASP A 177 -13.73 -2.24 14.37
N SER A 178 -15.04 -2.46 14.53
CA SER A 178 -15.71 -3.76 14.49
C SER A 178 -16.41 -4.11 13.17
N ALA A 179 -16.32 -3.26 12.13
CA ALA A 179 -16.98 -3.49 10.85
C ALA A 179 -16.40 -4.70 10.10
N ILE A 180 -17.17 -5.80 10.03
CA ILE A 180 -16.87 -6.96 9.18
C ILE A 180 -17.49 -6.70 7.80
N ILE A 181 -16.66 -6.33 6.82
CA ILE A 181 -17.09 -6.27 5.43
C ILE A 181 -17.25 -7.71 4.91
N PRO A 182 -18.41 -8.10 4.34
CA PRO A 182 -18.57 -9.41 3.72
C PRO A 182 -17.47 -9.60 2.68
N ALA A 183 -16.73 -10.71 2.76
CA ALA A 183 -15.59 -10.96 1.86
C ALA A 183 -15.96 -10.81 0.37
N GLY A 184 -17.22 -11.07 0.00
CA GLY A 184 -17.73 -10.89 -1.36
C GLY A 184 -17.87 -9.44 -1.82
N ALA A 185 -18.20 -8.49 -0.93
CA ALA A 185 -18.39 -7.08 -1.29
C ALA A 185 -17.05 -6.37 -1.57
N VAL A 186 -16.01 -6.71 -0.80
CA VAL A 186 -14.63 -6.26 -1.06
C VAL A 186 -14.15 -6.76 -2.41
N GLN A 187 -14.41 -8.04 -2.74
CA GLN A 187 -14.01 -8.63 -4.01
C GLN A 187 -14.73 -8.00 -5.21
N ALA A 188 -16.01 -7.65 -5.08
CA ALA A 188 -16.77 -6.99 -6.15
C ALA A 188 -16.33 -5.54 -6.43
N ILE A 189 -16.00 -4.78 -5.38
CA ILE A 189 -15.48 -3.40 -5.52
C ILE A 189 -14.07 -3.41 -6.13
N ILE A 190 -13.24 -4.36 -5.70
CA ILE A 190 -11.94 -4.63 -6.30
C ILE A 190 -12.12 -5.04 -7.77
N ALA A 191 -13.14 -5.83 -8.11
CA ALA A 191 -13.42 -6.24 -9.49
C ALA A 191 -13.79 -5.11 -10.44
N ALA A 192 -14.67 -4.23 -9.97
CA ALA A 192 -15.21 -3.15 -10.77
C ALA A 192 -14.17 -2.06 -11.06
N ASN A 193 -13.23 -1.84 -10.13
CA ASN A 193 -12.27 -0.73 -10.21
C ASN A 193 -10.83 -1.19 -10.51
N TYR A 194 -10.52 -2.46 -10.27
CA TYR A 194 -9.23 -3.10 -10.54
C TYR A 194 -9.49 -4.47 -11.17
N PRO A 195 -9.88 -4.56 -12.46
CA PRO A 195 -10.22 -5.84 -13.10
C PRO A 195 -9.08 -6.87 -13.06
N ALA A 196 -7.83 -6.43 -12.89
CA ALA A 196 -6.65 -7.28 -12.65
C ALA A 196 -6.60 -7.95 -11.25
N LEU A 197 -7.46 -7.54 -10.32
CA LEU A 197 -7.57 -8.12 -8.98
C LEU A 197 -8.80 -9.02 -8.81
N ALA A 198 -9.77 -9.02 -9.75
CA ALA A 198 -10.97 -9.86 -9.62
C ALA A 198 -11.28 -10.80 -10.77
N ASN A 199 -10.65 -10.66 -11.94
CA ASN A 199 -10.50 -11.80 -12.81
C ASN A 199 -9.31 -12.60 -12.28
N GLY A 200 -9.56 -13.62 -11.47
CA GLY A 200 -8.57 -14.63 -11.19
C GLY A 200 -8.02 -15.20 -12.50
N GLY A 201 -6.83 -14.75 -12.89
CA GLY A 201 -6.08 -15.17 -14.08
C GLY A 201 -4.91 -14.20 -14.27
N VAL A 202 -3.65 -14.51 -14.00
CA VAL A 202 -2.91 -15.78 -13.94
C VAL A 202 -1.90 -15.62 -12.81
N SER A 203 -1.85 -16.55 -11.85
CA SER A 203 -1.02 -16.53 -10.62
C SER A 203 -1.20 -15.23 -9.81
N GLY A 204 -1.92 -15.25 -8.67
CA GLY A 204 -1.82 -14.11 -7.76
C GLY A 204 -0.34 -13.86 -7.48
N PRO A 205 0.11 -12.59 -7.44
CA PRO A 205 1.46 -12.19 -7.86
C PRO A 205 2.47 -13.26 -7.49
N ASP A 206 3.18 -13.77 -8.49
CA ASP A 206 4.33 -14.64 -8.25
C ASP A 206 5.18 -14.01 -7.14
N ILE A 207 5.93 -14.83 -6.43
CA ILE A 207 6.82 -14.35 -5.38
C ILE A 207 8.21 -14.25 -5.98
N ALA A 208 8.86 -13.10 -5.91
CA ALA A 208 10.24 -12.94 -6.34
C ALA A 208 11.15 -12.80 -5.11
N CYS A 209 12.18 -13.64 -5.04
CA CYS A 209 13.09 -13.70 -3.91
C CYS A 209 14.50 -13.24 -4.34
N PRO A 210 14.79 -11.92 -4.42
CA PRO A 210 16.15 -11.43 -4.63
C PRO A 210 17.02 -11.71 -3.40
N GLY A 211 18.14 -12.40 -3.61
CA GLY A 211 19.08 -12.68 -2.54
C GLY A 211 20.40 -13.31 -2.95
N ASP A 212 21.15 -13.74 -1.94
CA ASP A 212 22.46 -14.38 -2.04
C ASP A 212 22.37 -15.92 -1.93
N SER A 213 23.40 -16.60 -1.42
CA SER A 213 23.44 -18.05 -1.23
C SER A 213 22.36 -18.55 -0.28
N LEU A 214 21.96 -17.73 0.70
CA LEU A 214 20.90 -18.04 1.66
C LEU A 214 19.50 -17.94 1.05
N THR A 215 19.40 -17.42 -0.18
CA THR A 215 18.17 -17.49 -1.00
C THR A 215 18.29 -18.55 -2.08
N ALA A 216 19.48 -18.71 -2.67
CA ALA A 216 19.76 -19.79 -3.62
C ALA A 216 19.49 -21.17 -3.00
N GLY A 217 19.69 -21.32 -1.69
CA GLY A 217 19.49 -22.57 -0.95
C GLY A 217 20.77 -23.37 -0.76
N ALA A 218 21.93 -22.70 -0.76
CA ALA A 218 23.20 -23.38 -0.49
C ALA A 218 23.12 -24.11 0.86
N GLY A 219 23.63 -25.34 0.91
CA GLY A 219 23.60 -26.21 2.09
C GLY A 219 22.42 -27.18 2.16
N ALA A 220 21.47 -27.08 1.23
CA ALA A 220 20.23 -27.87 1.23
C ALA A 220 19.86 -28.36 -0.17
N THR A 221 18.99 -29.36 -0.24
CA THR A 221 18.37 -29.83 -1.49
C THR A 221 17.20 -28.92 -1.87
N THR A 222 16.48 -28.41 -0.86
CA THR A 222 15.32 -27.53 -1.03
C THR A 222 15.62 -26.17 -0.41
N SER A 223 15.62 -25.13 -1.24
CA SER A 223 15.76 -23.73 -0.80
C SER A 223 14.47 -23.21 -0.14
N TYR A 224 14.55 -22.15 0.67
CA TYR A 224 13.34 -21.55 1.24
C TYR A 224 12.35 -21.06 0.16
N PRO A 225 12.77 -20.50 -1.01
CA PRO A 225 11.83 -20.16 -2.06
C PRO A 225 11.08 -21.38 -2.61
N ALA A 226 11.75 -22.53 -2.76
CA ALA A 226 11.12 -23.77 -3.23
C ALA A 226 10.13 -24.34 -2.19
N ALA A 227 10.50 -24.34 -0.91
CA ALA A 227 9.59 -24.73 0.17
C ALA A 227 8.39 -23.76 0.26
N LEU A 228 8.61 -22.45 0.10
CA LEU A 228 7.57 -21.44 0.10
C LEU A 228 6.58 -21.62 -1.06
N ALA A 229 7.05 -22.03 -2.24
CA ALA A 229 6.17 -22.38 -3.36
C ALA A 229 5.19 -23.50 -2.98
N THR A 230 5.67 -24.48 -2.23
CA THR A 230 4.85 -25.58 -1.73
C THR A 230 3.82 -25.11 -0.69
N PHE A 231 4.22 -24.27 0.27
CA PHE A 231 3.30 -23.76 1.30
C PHE A 231 2.22 -22.83 0.75
N THR A 232 2.58 -22.00 -0.23
CA THR A 232 1.69 -20.96 -0.76
C THR A 232 0.87 -21.44 -1.96
N GLY A 233 1.31 -22.49 -2.65
CA GLY A 233 0.76 -22.92 -3.93
C GLY A 233 1.01 -21.92 -5.07
N ARG A 234 1.93 -20.97 -4.89
CA ARG A 234 2.28 -19.93 -5.87
C ARG A 234 3.58 -20.25 -6.58
N THR A 235 3.76 -19.69 -7.78
CA THR A 235 5.07 -19.63 -8.43
C THR A 235 6.00 -18.75 -7.59
N VAL A 236 7.17 -19.28 -7.25
CA VAL A 236 8.21 -18.53 -6.54
C VAL A 236 9.49 -18.51 -7.38
N HIS A 237 9.88 -17.32 -7.82
CA HIS A 237 11.10 -17.05 -8.55
C HIS A 237 12.27 -16.93 -7.57
N ASN A 238 13.08 -17.99 -7.49
CA ASN A 238 14.33 -17.95 -6.75
C ASN A 238 15.35 -17.10 -7.54
N LEU A 239 15.58 -15.87 -7.06
CA LEU A 239 16.57 -14.95 -7.61
C LEU A 239 17.81 -14.91 -6.69
N GLY A 240 18.15 -16.03 -6.07
CA GLY A 240 19.36 -16.19 -5.24
C GLY A 240 20.60 -16.53 -6.07
N VAL A 241 21.72 -15.85 -5.80
CA VAL A 241 23.03 -16.21 -6.37
C VAL A 241 24.09 -16.15 -5.28
N GLY A 242 24.78 -17.27 -5.04
CA GLY A 242 25.78 -17.34 -3.99
C GLY A 242 27.01 -16.47 -4.26
N GLY A 243 27.51 -15.81 -3.21
CA GLY A 243 28.67 -14.93 -3.25
C GLY A 243 28.38 -13.49 -3.69
N GLU A 244 27.20 -13.19 -4.24
CA GLU A 244 26.85 -11.83 -4.64
C GLU A 244 26.61 -10.93 -3.43
N THR A 245 27.03 -9.67 -3.54
CA THR A 245 26.86 -8.62 -2.52
C THR A 245 25.49 -7.94 -2.63
N ALA A 246 25.06 -7.19 -1.59
CA ALA A 246 23.80 -6.44 -1.64
C ALA A 246 23.70 -5.52 -2.87
N ARG A 247 24.81 -4.84 -3.20
CA ARG A 247 24.93 -3.97 -4.37
C ARG A 247 24.77 -4.72 -5.69
N THR A 248 25.41 -5.89 -5.80
CA THR A 248 25.25 -6.74 -6.98
C THR A 248 23.81 -7.20 -7.09
N ILE A 249 23.19 -7.67 -6.01
CA ILE A 249 21.81 -8.18 -6.03
C ILE A 249 20.79 -7.07 -6.36
N ALA A 250 20.93 -5.87 -5.79
CA ALA A 250 20.05 -4.74 -6.10
C ALA A 250 20.19 -4.29 -7.56
N GLY A 251 21.39 -4.34 -8.13
CA GLY A 251 21.60 -4.09 -9.56
C GLY A 251 21.09 -5.22 -10.45
N ARG A 252 21.12 -6.48 -9.98
CA ARG A 252 20.49 -7.61 -10.68
C ARG A 252 18.98 -7.50 -10.74
N PHE A 253 18.36 -7.01 -9.66
CA PHE A 253 16.94 -6.63 -9.66
C PHE A 253 16.66 -5.36 -10.48
N GLY A 254 17.71 -4.60 -10.83
CA GLY A 254 17.69 -3.43 -11.72
C GLY A 254 17.31 -2.11 -11.06
N THR A 255 17.24 -2.05 -9.73
CA THR A 255 16.88 -0.83 -8.98
C THR A 255 18.08 -0.06 -8.46
N TRP A 256 19.24 -0.71 -8.43
CA TRP A 256 20.55 -0.11 -8.23
C TRP A 256 21.43 -0.38 -9.45
N PRO A 257 21.08 0.22 -10.61
CA PRO A 257 21.41 -0.32 -11.92
C PRO A 257 22.91 -0.46 -12.15
N TRP A 258 23.29 -1.51 -12.88
CA TRP A 258 24.64 -1.60 -13.40
C TRP A 258 24.80 -0.73 -14.63
N ILE A 259 25.93 -0.05 -14.70
CA ILE A 259 26.34 0.78 -15.81
C ILE A 259 27.39 0.00 -16.62
N ALA A 260 27.04 -0.30 -17.86
CA ALA A 260 27.88 -1.05 -18.79
C ALA A 260 28.70 -0.10 -19.66
N THR A 261 30.01 -0.31 -19.71
CA THR A 261 30.88 0.27 -20.74
C THR A 261 31.07 -0.75 -21.85
N VAL A 262 30.63 -0.42 -23.07
CA VAL A 262 30.73 -1.30 -24.24
C VAL A 262 32.10 -1.14 -24.90
N SER A 263 32.85 -2.24 -25.07
CA SER A 263 34.13 -2.21 -25.76
C SER A 263 33.97 -1.72 -27.20
N GLY A 264 34.83 -0.80 -27.63
CA GLY A 264 34.75 -0.17 -28.95
C GLY A 264 33.58 0.83 -29.11
N GLY A 265 32.78 1.07 -28.06
CA GLY A 265 31.73 2.09 -28.06
C GLY A 265 30.53 1.78 -28.97
N ALA A 266 30.33 0.53 -29.37
CA ALA A 266 29.17 0.11 -30.17
C ALA A 266 28.82 -1.36 -29.94
N ILE A 267 27.52 -1.67 -29.97
CA ILE A 267 27.02 -3.04 -30.06
C ILE A 267 27.02 -3.45 -31.55
N PRO A 268 27.70 -4.53 -31.94
CA PRO A 268 27.88 -4.91 -33.35
C PRO A 268 26.58 -5.38 -34.00
N GLU A 269 26.58 -5.47 -35.33
CA GLU A 269 25.42 -5.91 -36.11
C GLU A 269 24.94 -7.32 -35.73
N SER A 270 25.88 -8.20 -35.38
CA SER A 270 25.66 -9.57 -34.94
C SER A 270 26.71 -9.99 -33.92
N GLY A 271 26.43 -11.04 -33.14
CA GLY A 271 27.36 -11.61 -32.18
C GLY A 271 27.47 -10.82 -30.87
N GLY A 272 28.57 -11.05 -30.15
CA GLY A 272 28.83 -10.52 -28.81
C GLY A 272 29.87 -9.42 -28.78
N VAL A 273 29.75 -8.54 -27.79
CA VAL A 273 30.73 -7.49 -27.47
C VAL A 273 31.12 -7.56 -26.00
N ALA A 274 32.40 -7.38 -25.72
CA ALA A 274 32.87 -7.32 -24.34
C ALA A 274 32.32 -6.06 -23.64
N VAL A 275 31.93 -6.21 -22.38
CA VAL A 275 31.45 -5.10 -21.55
C VAL A 275 32.16 -5.11 -20.20
N THR A 276 32.31 -3.94 -19.59
CA THR A 276 32.70 -3.83 -18.18
C THR A 276 31.55 -3.22 -17.39
N LEU A 277 31.38 -3.68 -16.14
CA LEU A 277 30.22 -3.35 -15.32
C LEU A 277 30.67 -2.63 -14.05
N LYS A 278 29.94 -1.57 -13.70
CA LYS A 278 30.01 -0.91 -12.40
C LYS A 278 28.60 -0.69 -11.87
N SER A 279 28.47 -0.58 -10.56
CA SER A 279 27.25 -0.05 -9.95
C SER A 279 27.08 1.43 -10.31
N VAL A 280 25.85 1.95 -10.21
CA VAL A 280 25.51 3.37 -10.47
C VAL A 280 26.33 4.36 -9.64
N ASP A 281 26.81 3.95 -8.46
CA ASP A 281 27.71 4.72 -7.59
C ASP A 281 29.20 4.48 -7.86
N GLY A 282 29.54 3.83 -8.97
CA GLY A 282 30.93 3.65 -9.43
C GLY A 282 31.66 2.45 -8.83
N GLU A 283 31.07 1.79 -7.84
CA GLU A 283 31.62 0.61 -7.17
C GLU A 283 31.62 -0.64 -8.05
N ALA A 284 32.53 -1.57 -7.74
CA ALA A 284 32.62 -2.85 -8.44
C ALA A 284 31.40 -3.75 -8.16
N VAL A 285 31.00 -4.52 -9.17
CA VAL A 285 29.94 -5.54 -9.08
C VAL A 285 30.42 -6.84 -9.72
N ALA A 286 29.93 -7.97 -9.20
CA ALA A 286 30.32 -9.30 -9.68
C ALA A 286 29.09 -10.18 -9.92
N PRO A 287 28.25 -9.86 -10.93
CA PRO A 287 27.11 -10.70 -11.26
C PRO A 287 27.50 -12.02 -11.93
N LEU A 288 26.53 -12.92 -12.09
CA LEU A 288 26.68 -14.18 -12.83
C LEU A 288 27.59 -15.23 -12.18
N LEU A 289 27.98 -15.06 -10.91
CA LEU A 289 28.89 -15.99 -10.21
C LEU A 289 28.42 -17.45 -10.26
N GLN A 290 27.11 -17.67 -10.16
CA GLN A 290 26.50 -18.99 -10.16
C GLN A 290 25.23 -19.06 -11.03
N GLY A 291 25.14 -18.16 -12.03
CA GLY A 291 24.01 -18.11 -12.97
C GLY A 291 23.34 -16.74 -13.07
N ALA A 292 22.39 -16.61 -14.00
CA ALA A 292 21.79 -15.34 -14.38
C ALA A 292 20.71 -14.81 -13.43
N ALA A 293 19.90 -15.68 -12.81
CA ALA A 293 18.91 -15.34 -11.77
C ALA A 293 18.23 -13.95 -11.94
N GLY A 294 17.45 -13.78 -13.01
CA GLY A 294 16.72 -12.53 -13.27
C GLY A 294 17.50 -11.44 -14.02
N ILE A 295 18.73 -11.69 -14.47
CA ILE A 295 19.44 -10.76 -15.38
C ILE A 295 18.88 -10.88 -16.79
N ASN A 296 18.88 -12.09 -17.34
CA ASN A 296 18.69 -12.34 -18.76
C ASN A 296 17.24 -12.75 -19.10
N PRO A 297 16.71 -12.35 -20.28
CA PRO A 297 17.33 -11.41 -21.22
C PRO A 297 17.41 -9.99 -20.64
N CYS A 298 18.46 -9.25 -21.00
CA CYS A 298 18.68 -7.87 -20.56
C CYS A 298 18.77 -6.91 -21.75
N THR A 299 18.71 -5.62 -21.48
CA THR A 299 18.81 -4.57 -22.50
C THR A 299 19.94 -3.60 -22.18
N ILE A 300 20.74 -3.25 -23.21
CA ILE A 300 21.74 -2.18 -23.17
C ILE A 300 21.46 -1.23 -24.34
N ALA A 301 21.27 0.06 -24.06
CA ALA A 301 20.97 1.08 -25.08
C ALA A 301 19.82 0.70 -26.04
N GLY A 302 18.78 0.05 -25.52
CA GLY A 302 17.62 -0.41 -26.30
C GLY A 302 17.83 -1.72 -27.07
N VAL A 303 19.04 -2.30 -27.09
CA VAL A 303 19.31 -3.61 -27.70
C VAL A 303 19.08 -4.72 -26.68
N SER A 304 18.20 -5.67 -26.99
CA SER A 304 17.98 -6.86 -26.16
C SER A 304 19.04 -7.93 -26.43
N GLY A 305 19.53 -8.58 -25.37
CA GLY A 305 20.61 -9.55 -25.44
C GLY A 305 20.76 -10.40 -24.19
N ILE A 306 21.80 -11.22 -24.20
CA ILE A 306 22.24 -12.08 -23.10
C ILE A 306 23.57 -11.57 -22.59
N LEU A 307 23.65 -11.30 -21.29
CA LEU A 307 24.89 -11.06 -20.58
C LEU A 307 25.45 -12.40 -20.09
N SER A 308 26.69 -12.71 -20.45
CA SER A 308 27.40 -13.92 -20.02
C SER A 308 28.76 -13.57 -19.41
N LEU A 309 29.26 -14.43 -18.53
CA LEU A 309 30.60 -14.34 -17.94
C LEU A 309 31.41 -15.59 -18.30
N SER A 310 32.57 -15.41 -18.91
CA SER A 310 33.53 -16.49 -19.20
C SER A 310 34.95 -15.98 -19.07
N GLY A 311 35.81 -16.73 -18.37
CA GLY A 311 37.21 -16.34 -18.16
C GLY A 311 37.39 -14.96 -17.51
N GLY A 312 36.44 -14.50 -16.69
CA GLY A 312 36.45 -13.16 -16.07
C GLY A 312 36.00 -12.01 -16.98
N VAL A 313 35.57 -12.31 -18.21
CA VAL A 313 35.12 -11.31 -19.20
C VAL A 313 33.60 -11.37 -19.33
N TYR A 314 32.94 -10.24 -19.07
CA TYR A 314 31.52 -10.08 -19.40
C TYR A 314 31.36 -9.81 -20.89
N THR A 315 30.45 -10.54 -21.52
CA THR A 315 30.09 -10.38 -22.93
C THR A 315 28.58 -10.17 -23.03
N PHE A 316 28.17 -9.13 -23.73
CA PHE A 316 26.77 -8.91 -24.12
C PHE A 316 26.57 -9.39 -25.55
N THR A 317 25.69 -10.35 -25.76
CA THR A 317 25.35 -10.90 -27.08
C THR A 317 23.91 -10.55 -27.42
N ARG A 318 23.69 -9.80 -28.50
CA ARG A 318 22.33 -9.42 -28.91
C ARG A 318 21.50 -10.65 -29.31
N LEU A 319 20.20 -10.61 -29.03
CA LEU A 319 19.29 -11.72 -29.36
C LEU A 319 18.98 -11.81 -30.86
N ALA A 320 18.92 -10.65 -31.54
CA ALA A 320 18.61 -10.56 -32.96
C ALA A 320 19.66 -9.70 -33.67
N ASN A 321 20.06 -10.16 -34.86
CA ASN A 321 20.90 -9.36 -35.76
C ASN A 321 20.17 -8.08 -36.18
N GLY A 322 20.92 -7.02 -36.45
CA GLY A 322 20.38 -5.73 -36.87
C GLY A 322 21.49 -4.72 -37.11
N ALA A 323 21.14 -3.45 -37.27
CA ALA A 323 22.16 -2.39 -37.39
C ALA A 323 23.06 -2.34 -36.13
N ALA A 324 24.32 -1.93 -36.32
CA ALA A 324 25.20 -1.60 -35.21
C ALA A 324 24.61 -0.43 -34.42
N VAL A 325 24.66 -0.50 -33.10
CA VAL A 325 24.12 0.54 -32.21
C VAL A 325 25.26 1.26 -31.51
N PRO A 326 25.50 2.55 -31.79
CA PRO A 326 26.49 3.35 -31.08
C PRO A 326 26.14 3.46 -29.59
N VAL A 327 27.11 3.16 -28.73
CA VAL A 327 27.05 3.32 -27.28
C VAL A 327 28.34 4.02 -26.81
N PRO A 328 28.56 5.29 -27.20
CA PRO A 328 29.82 6.00 -26.95
C PRO A 328 30.05 6.35 -25.47
N PHE A 329 29.02 6.24 -24.65
CA PHE A 329 29.06 6.49 -23.20
C PHE A 329 28.52 5.29 -22.43
N PRO A 330 28.94 5.09 -21.18
CA PRO A 330 28.41 4.02 -20.35
C PRO A 330 26.87 4.08 -20.24
N ALA A 331 26.21 2.93 -20.37
CA ALA A 331 24.76 2.83 -20.44
C ALA A 331 24.20 1.90 -19.35
N PRO A 332 23.03 2.20 -18.77
CA PRO A 332 22.42 1.32 -17.79
C PRO A 332 21.98 0.00 -18.43
N ILE A 333 22.12 -1.09 -17.68
CA ILE A 333 21.52 -2.39 -18.00
C ILE A 333 20.10 -2.43 -17.42
N VAL A 334 19.13 -2.79 -18.26
CA VAL A 334 17.77 -3.16 -17.80
C VAL A 334 17.69 -4.68 -17.76
N THR A 335 17.46 -5.24 -16.58
CA THR A 335 17.41 -6.69 -16.36
C THR A 335 15.99 -7.25 -16.52
N ASP A 336 15.88 -8.56 -16.75
CA ASP A 336 14.60 -9.28 -16.79
C ASP A 336 13.79 -9.09 -15.50
N ALA A 337 14.47 -9.16 -14.34
CA ALA A 337 13.84 -8.96 -13.04
C ALA A 337 13.20 -7.58 -12.93
N TYR A 338 13.88 -6.54 -13.38
CA TYR A 338 13.32 -5.19 -13.40
C TYR A 338 12.11 -5.08 -14.33
N ALA A 339 12.19 -5.69 -15.52
CA ALA A 339 11.10 -5.65 -16.49
C ALA A 339 9.85 -6.39 -15.97
N ASN A 340 10.04 -7.57 -15.38
CA ASN A 340 8.97 -8.56 -15.23
C ASN A 340 8.59 -8.89 -13.78
N ARG A 341 9.38 -8.49 -12.77
CA ARG A 341 9.17 -8.89 -11.36
C ARG A 341 8.76 -7.75 -10.43
N ARG A 342 8.61 -6.53 -10.92
CA ARG A 342 8.15 -5.38 -10.09
C ARG A 342 6.66 -5.48 -9.68
N GLY A 343 5.88 -6.36 -10.32
CA GLY A 343 4.49 -6.65 -9.93
C GLY A 343 4.33 -7.74 -8.86
N ASP A 344 5.40 -8.47 -8.58
CA ASP A 344 5.45 -9.65 -7.71
C ASP A 344 5.43 -9.25 -6.22
N ILE A 345 5.14 -10.22 -5.35
CA ILE A 345 5.45 -10.08 -3.92
C ILE A 345 6.96 -10.23 -3.77
N LEU A 346 7.62 -9.23 -3.18
CA LEU A 346 9.08 -9.26 -3.04
C LEU A 346 9.49 -9.80 -1.68
N ILE A 347 10.31 -10.85 -1.65
CA ILE A 347 10.94 -11.35 -0.42
C ILE A 347 12.43 -11.01 -0.50
N VAL A 348 12.81 -9.88 0.09
CA VAL A 348 14.15 -9.32 -0.05
C VAL A 348 15.04 -9.84 1.08
N LYS A 349 16.06 -10.63 0.72
CA LYS A 349 17.05 -11.17 1.65
C LYS A 349 18.46 -10.93 1.10
N ILE A 350 19.02 -9.76 1.41
CA ILE A 350 20.32 -9.32 0.90
C ILE A 350 21.22 -8.82 2.03
N GLY A 351 22.53 -8.86 1.80
CA GLY A 351 23.54 -8.22 2.65
C GLY A 351 24.49 -9.18 3.35
N GLN A 352 24.27 -10.50 3.31
CA GLN A 352 25.15 -11.45 3.99
C GLN A 352 26.62 -11.32 3.54
N ASN A 353 26.85 -11.02 2.26
CA ASN A 353 28.18 -10.87 1.66
C ASN A 353 28.67 -9.41 1.61
N GLY A 354 28.06 -8.50 2.36
CA GLY A 354 28.43 -7.07 2.36
C GLY A 354 28.08 -6.33 1.07
N GLY A 355 28.98 -5.46 0.62
CA GLY A 355 28.79 -4.55 -0.53
C GLY A 355 28.13 -3.22 -0.18
N TYR A 356 28.10 -2.87 1.10
CA TYR A 356 27.60 -1.61 1.64
C TYR A 356 28.57 -1.12 2.73
N ALA A 357 28.70 0.19 2.88
CA ALA A 357 29.59 0.83 3.86
C ALA A 357 28.98 0.82 5.27
N ASP A 358 27.66 0.98 5.37
CA ASP A 358 26.93 1.05 6.62
C ASP A 358 25.49 0.53 6.48
N THR A 359 24.77 0.52 7.61
CA THR A 359 23.38 0.03 7.67
C THR A 359 22.45 0.86 6.79
N GLU A 360 22.59 2.18 6.75
CA GLU A 360 21.71 3.02 5.94
C GLU A 360 21.91 2.77 4.45
N GLN A 361 23.14 2.52 3.99
CA GLN A 361 23.38 2.17 2.58
C GLN A 361 22.76 0.82 2.22
N LEU A 362 22.78 -0.17 3.12
CA LEU A 362 22.05 -1.42 2.92
C LEU A 362 20.54 -1.17 2.83
N LEU A 363 19.98 -0.37 3.74
CA LEU A 363 18.57 -0.04 3.75
C LEU A 363 18.16 0.74 2.49
N ALA A 364 18.99 1.65 1.99
CA ALA A 364 18.75 2.35 0.73
C ALA A 364 18.70 1.41 -0.48
N MET A 365 19.54 0.36 -0.49
CA MET A 365 19.47 -0.67 -1.54
C MET A 365 18.18 -1.49 -1.43
N ILE A 366 17.79 -1.90 -0.22
CA ILE A 366 16.52 -2.61 0.02
C ILE A 366 15.33 -1.73 -0.40
N ASP A 367 15.34 -0.45 -0.01
CA ASP A 367 14.35 0.56 -0.41
C ASP A 367 14.25 0.68 -1.91
N SER A 368 15.38 0.69 -2.63
CA SER A 368 15.36 0.75 -4.09
C SER A 368 14.57 -0.41 -4.70
N ILE A 369 14.72 -1.62 -4.14
CA ILE A 369 14.03 -2.83 -4.59
C ILE A 369 12.54 -2.70 -4.30
N VAL A 370 12.16 -2.43 -3.05
CA VAL A 370 10.74 -2.45 -2.64
C VAL A 370 9.96 -1.25 -3.18
N ASN A 371 10.60 -0.09 -3.37
CA ASN A 371 9.97 1.10 -3.93
C ASN A 371 9.81 1.04 -5.44
N SER A 372 10.50 0.11 -6.12
CA SER A 372 10.32 -0.12 -7.55
C SER A 372 9.01 -0.82 -7.92
N GLN A 373 8.30 -1.38 -6.93
CA GLN A 373 7.07 -2.10 -7.20
C GLN A 373 6.05 -1.22 -7.93
N THR A 374 5.46 -1.77 -8.99
CA THR A 374 4.45 -1.07 -9.82
C THR A 374 3.05 -1.13 -9.21
N ARG A 375 2.85 -1.95 -8.16
CA ARG A 375 1.57 -2.08 -7.47
C ARG A 375 1.23 -0.79 -6.71
N PRO A 376 -0.04 -0.33 -6.75
CA PRO A 376 -0.50 0.78 -5.90
C PRO A 376 -0.29 0.51 -4.41
N VAL A 377 -0.52 -0.74 -4.00
CA VAL A 377 -0.19 -1.24 -2.65
C VAL A 377 1.01 -2.18 -2.75
N ARG A 378 2.15 -1.71 -2.27
CA ARG A 378 3.41 -2.46 -2.23
C ARG A 378 3.29 -3.67 -1.32
N ARG A 379 3.79 -4.82 -1.80
CA ARG A 379 3.77 -6.10 -1.07
C ARG A 379 5.18 -6.66 -1.04
N PHE A 380 5.84 -6.53 0.10
CA PHE A 380 7.20 -6.98 0.26
C PHE A 380 7.48 -7.41 1.70
N LEU A 381 8.38 -8.36 1.87
CA LEU A 381 9.02 -8.67 3.15
C LEU A 381 10.51 -8.42 3.05
N VAL A 382 11.08 -7.91 4.13
CA VAL A 382 12.53 -7.82 4.33
C VAL A 382 12.93 -8.87 5.34
N ILE A 383 13.80 -9.79 4.93
CA ILE A 383 14.24 -10.90 5.77
C ILE A 383 15.57 -10.53 6.42
N GLY A 384 15.61 -10.59 7.75
CA GLY A 384 16.83 -10.33 8.52
C GLY A 384 17.89 -11.41 8.32
N PHE A 385 19.14 -11.05 8.63
CA PHE A 385 20.26 -11.99 8.70
C PHE A 385 19.95 -13.20 9.58
N THR A 386 20.32 -14.40 9.13
CA THR A 386 20.23 -15.65 9.90
C THR A 386 21.56 -16.08 10.51
N THR A 387 22.64 -15.32 10.31
CA THR A 387 23.99 -15.65 10.80
C THR A 387 24.38 -14.79 12.00
N SER A 388 25.35 -15.30 12.78
CA SER A 388 25.80 -14.71 14.07
C SER A 388 24.75 -14.89 15.19
N THR A 389 24.78 -14.01 16.19
CA THR A 389 23.84 -14.00 17.32
C THR A 389 22.81 -12.88 17.18
N LEU A 390 21.65 -13.01 17.82
CA LEU A 390 20.66 -11.93 17.96
C LEU A 390 21.29 -10.65 18.53
N ALA A 391 22.13 -10.77 19.56
CA ALA A 391 22.82 -9.62 20.14
C ALA A 391 23.74 -8.91 19.13
N ALA A 392 24.50 -9.66 18.32
CA ALA A 392 25.37 -9.08 17.30
C ALA A 392 24.59 -8.44 16.14
N ARG A 393 23.40 -8.94 15.83
CA ARG A 393 22.51 -8.40 14.78
C ARG A 393 21.52 -7.36 15.28
N ALA A 394 21.47 -7.08 16.58
CA ALA A 394 20.45 -6.23 17.19
C ALA A 394 20.33 -4.85 16.54
N SER A 395 21.46 -4.18 16.27
CA SER A 395 21.47 -2.84 15.64
C SER A 395 20.84 -2.84 14.25
N ILE A 396 21.29 -3.75 13.36
CA ILE A 396 20.81 -3.81 11.97
C ILE A 396 19.38 -4.35 11.88
N HIS A 397 19.01 -5.34 12.70
CA HIS A 397 17.65 -5.85 12.78
C HIS A 397 16.69 -4.81 13.37
N SER A 398 17.10 -4.02 14.35
CA SER A 398 16.29 -2.90 14.87
C SER A 398 16.08 -1.83 13.81
N ALA A 399 17.11 -1.50 13.03
CA ALA A 399 16.97 -0.55 11.92
C ALA A 399 15.99 -1.07 10.84
N MET A 400 16.07 -2.36 10.49
CA MET A 400 15.10 -3.00 9.59
C MET A 400 13.67 -3.01 10.18
N LEU A 401 13.51 -3.34 11.46
CA LEU A 401 12.21 -3.31 12.14
C LEU A 401 11.63 -1.90 12.15
N ASN A 402 12.42 -0.88 12.49
CA ASN A 402 11.97 0.51 12.52
C ASN A 402 11.56 1.00 11.12
N ARG A 403 12.28 0.59 10.07
CA ARG A 403 12.00 1.04 8.70
C ARG A 403 10.82 0.32 8.04
N TYR A 404 10.67 -0.97 8.30
CA TYR A 404 9.69 -1.81 7.58
C TYR A 404 8.55 -2.32 8.46
N GLY A 405 8.62 -2.15 9.79
CA GLY A 405 7.60 -2.56 10.75
C GLY A 405 7.21 -4.03 10.56
N ARG A 406 5.89 -4.27 10.43
CA ARG A 406 5.34 -5.62 10.19
C ARG A 406 5.83 -6.30 8.91
N ARG A 407 6.50 -5.58 8.00
CA ARG A 407 7.10 -6.14 6.76
C ARG A 407 8.54 -6.61 6.97
N PHE A 408 9.12 -6.43 8.15
CA PHE A 408 10.37 -7.06 8.54
C PHE A 408 10.13 -8.42 9.20
N VAL A 409 10.87 -9.44 8.77
CA VAL A 409 10.86 -10.79 9.35
C VAL A 409 12.22 -11.06 9.97
N ASN A 410 12.26 -11.16 11.29
CA ASN A 410 13.44 -11.59 12.03
C ASN A 410 13.56 -13.12 12.00
N SER A 411 14.06 -13.68 10.90
CA SER A 411 14.21 -15.12 10.76
C SER A 411 15.15 -15.72 11.80
N LEU A 412 16.20 -15.00 12.22
CA LEU A 412 17.12 -15.49 13.25
C LEU A 412 16.41 -15.70 14.59
N GLU A 413 15.54 -14.77 14.99
CA GLU A 413 14.78 -14.88 16.24
C GLU A 413 13.87 -16.10 16.26
N TYR A 414 13.15 -16.35 15.15
CA TYR A 414 12.32 -17.54 15.05
C TYR A 414 13.15 -18.83 14.99
N LEU A 415 14.17 -18.88 14.14
CA LEU A 415 14.98 -20.09 13.92
C LEU A 415 15.87 -20.45 15.11
N SER A 416 16.22 -19.48 15.95
CA SER A 416 16.92 -19.70 17.23
C SER A 416 15.96 -19.99 18.40
N SER A 417 14.86 -20.71 18.13
CA SER A 417 13.87 -21.06 19.14
C SER A 417 13.55 -22.55 19.18
N TYR A 418 13.13 -23.03 20.36
CA TYR A 418 12.60 -24.38 20.52
C TYR A 418 11.33 -24.61 19.70
N ALA A 419 10.53 -23.57 19.43
CA ALA A 419 9.31 -23.68 18.64
C ALA A 419 9.61 -24.08 17.19
N ALA A 420 10.67 -23.53 16.59
CA ALA A 420 11.10 -23.92 15.25
C ALA A 420 11.57 -25.38 15.19
N LEU A 421 12.36 -25.84 16.17
CA LEU A 421 12.79 -27.24 16.24
C LEU A 421 11.62 -28.20 16.44
N ALA A 422 10.71 -27.89 17.37
CA ALA A 422 9.53 -28.70 17.63
C ALA A 422 8.64 -28.81 16.39
N ARG A 423 8.45 -27.72 15.64
CA ARG A 423 7.71 -27.73 14.38
C ARG A 423 8.40 -28.55 13.29
N ALA A 424 9.73 -28.57 13.27
CA ALA A 424 10.50 -29.43 12.38
C ALA A 424 10.48 -30.92 12.80
N GLY A 425 9.86 -31.26 13.94
CA GLY A 425 9.88 -32.62 14.49
C GLY A 425 11.24 -33.02 15.04
N ILE A 426 12.08 -32.04 15.41
CA ILE A 426 13.43 -32.25 15.90
C ILE A 426 13.44 -32.15 17.43
N THR A 427 13.90 -33.22 18.08
CA THR A 427 14.22 -33.17 19.51
C THR A 427 15.54 -32.40 19.72
N PRO A 428 15.56 -31.33 20.52
CA PRO A 428 16.76 -30.53 20.74
C PRO A 428 17.93 -31.35 21.29
N THR A 429 19.13 -31.08 20.79
CA THR A 429 20.38 -31.58 21.36
C THR A 429 21.00 -30.56 22.31
N ALA A 430 21.95 -30.98 23.15
CA ALA A 430 22.71 -30.04 23.99
C ALA A 430 23.44 -28.94 23.17
N GLY A 431 23.81 -29.24 21.92
CA GLY A 431 24.39 -28.26 21.01
C GLY A 431 23.37 -27.23 20.52
N ASP A 432 22.13 -27.65 20.29
CA ASP A 432 21.01 -26.76 19.98
C ASP A 432 20.69 -25.85 21.17
N ASP A 433 20.58 -26.41 22.37
CA ASP A 433 20.29 -25.67 23.60
C ASP A 433 21.31 -24.53 23.81
N ALA A 434 22.59 -24.82 23.63
CA ALA A 434 23.66 -23.84 23.78
C ALA A 434 23.59 -22.70 22.73
N LYS A 435 23.20 -23.02 21.48
CA LYS A 435 23.05 -22.01 20.42
C LYS A 435 21.79 -21.18 20.58
N ILE A 436 20.67 -21.79 20.96
CA ILE A 436 19.40 -21.13 21.29
C ILE A 436 19.61 -20.15 22.45
N ALA A 437 20.29 -20.58 23.53
CA ALA A 437 20.59 -19.73 24.67
C ALA A 437 21.43 -18.49 24.29
N ASN A 438 22.23 -18.59 23.23
CA ASN A 438 23.04 -17.50 22.69
C ASN A 438 22.36 -16.75 21.51
N GLY A 439 21.09 -17.04 21.21
CA GLY A 439 20.34 -16.43 20.10
C GLY A 439 20.97 -16.68 18.73
N SER A 440 21.52 -17.87 18.49
CA SER A 440 22.13 -18.29 17.22
C SER A 440 21.36 -19.46 16.62
N LEU A 441 21.57 -19.71 15.32
CA LEU A 441 21.05 -20.91 14.67
C LEU A 441 21.49 -22.19 15.42
N PRO A 442 20.55 -23.08 15.77
CA PRO A 442 20.84 -24.41 16.31
C PRO A 442 21.63 -25.25 15.28
N PRO A 443 22.60 -26.09 15.70
CA PRO A 443 23.31 -26.99 14.80
C PRO A 443 22.39 -27.90 13.98
N SER A 444 21.23 -28.28 14.52
CA SER A 444 20.23 -29.09 13.82
C SER A 444 19.64 -28.42 12.57
N PHE A 445 19.77 -27.11 12.40
CA PHE A 445 19.37 -26.38 11.19
C PHE A 445 20.52 -26.03 10.25
N LEU A 446 21.77 -26.32 10.62
CA LEU A 446 22.94 -25.99 9.83
C LEU A 446 23.41 -27.18 8.99
N THR A 447 23.94 -26.88 7.80
CA THR A 447 24.61 -27.87 6.98
C THR A 447 26.03 -28.10 7.52
N ASN A 448 26.52 -29.34 7.55
CA ASN A 448 27.92 -29.67 7.89
C ASN A 448 28.50 -28.97 9.13
N PHE A 449 27.69 -28.74 10.18
CA PHE A 449 28.16 -28.11 11.41
C PHE A 449 29.27 -28.97 12.07
N PRO A 450 30.37 -28.39 12.58
CA PRO A 450 30.65 -26.95 12.74
C PRO A 450 31.42 -26.30 11.58
N THR A 451 31.65 -27.00 10.47
CA THR A 451 32.47 -26.48 9.36
C THR A 451 31.77 -25.39 8.55
N ASP A 452 30.45 -25.51 8.40
CA ASP A 452 29.60 -24.48 7.84
C ASP A 452 28.60 -24.01 8.92
N VAL A 453 28.73 -22.74 9.30
CA VAL A 453 27.87 -22.09 10.29
C VAL A 453 27.01 -20.99 9.66
N THR A 454 26.99 -20.94 8.33
CA THR A 454 26.27 -19.93 7.54
C THR A 454 25.06 -20.54 6.87
N HIS A 455 25.22 -21.67 6.22
CA HIS A 455 24.22 -22.26 5.36
C HIS A 455 23.34 -23.25 6.10
N MET A 456 22.04 -23.16 5.87
CA MET A 456 21.06 -24.04 6.48
C MET A 456 20.92 -25.35 5.69
N ASN A 457 20.48 -26.39 6.37
CA ASN A 457 20.02 -27.64 5.74
C ASN A 457 18.53 -27.53 5.34
N ASP A 458 17.96 -28.62 4.82
CA ASP A 458 16.56 -28.67 4.39
C ASP A 458 15.57 -28.30 5.52
N ALA A 459 15.84 -28.72 6.77
CA ALA A 459 14.98 -28.40 7.90
C ALA A 459 15.02 -26.91 8.25
N GLY A 460 16.20 -26.28 8.25
CA GLY A 460 16.36 -24.86 8.51
C GLY A 460 15.66 -23.98 7.46
N TYR A 461 15.89 -24.23 6.17
CA TYR A 461 15.18 -23.50 5.10
C TYR A 461 13.68 -23.79 5.08
N GLY A 462 13.25 -25.00 5.41
CA GLY A 462 11.83 -25.34 5.55
C GLY A 462 11.14 -24.53 6.64
N GLN A 463 11.80 -24.33 7.79
CA GLN A 463 11.27 -23.48 8.87
C GLN A 463 11.29 -21.99 8.51
N GLU A 464 12.32 -21.50 7.82
CA GLU A 464 12.34 -20.12 7.32
C GLU A 464 11.18 -19.87 6.34
N ALA A 465 10.97 -20.77 5.38
CA ALA A 465 9.88 -20.68 4.43
C ALA A 465 8.50 -20.70 5.12
N PHE A 466 8.32 -21.53 6.15
CA PHE A 466 7.10 -21.54 6.94
C PHE A 466 6.87 -20.19 7.63
N TYR A 467 7.87 -19.63 8.27
CA TYR A 467 7.72 -18.36 8.99
C TYR A 467 7.40 -17.20 8.04
N ILE A 468 7.99 -17.21 6.84
CA ILE A 468 7.65 -16.29 5.76
C ILE A 468 6.19 -16.48 5.32
N ASP A 469 5.74 -17.71 5.07
CA ASP A 469 4.34 -18.02 4.73
C ASP A 469 3.35 -17.48 5.78
N GLN A 470 3.63 -17.69 7.06
CA GLN A 470 2.79 -17.16 8.14
C GLN A 470 2.71 -15.63 8.08
N ARG A 471 3.84 -14.94 7.90
CA ARG A 471 3.84 -13.49 7.77
C ARG A 471 3.06 -13.00 6.55
N LEU A 472 3.15 -13.72 5.42
CA LEU A 472 2.37 -13.39 4.22
C LEU A 472 0.86 -13.52 4.45
N ARG A 473 0.42 -14.54 5.20
CA ARG A 473 -0.99 -14.73 5.60
C ARG A 473 -1.46 -13.66 6.58
N GLU A 474 -0.64 -13.34 7.58
CA GLU A 474 -0.91 -12.27 8.57
C GLU A 474 -1.10 -10.88 7.93
N LEU A 475 -0.47 -10.66 6.77
CA LEU A 475 -0.57 -9.42 6.00
C LEU A 475 -1.70 -9.46 4.95
N GLY A 476 -2.41 -10.60 4.83
CA GLY A 476 -3.52 -10.78 3.90
C GLY A 476 -3.09 -10.77 2.43
N TRP A 477 -1.86 -11.21 2.13
CA TRP A 477 -1.33 -11.18 0.76
C TRP A 477 -1.53 -12.49 0.01
N ILE A 478 -1.75 -13.59 0.74
CA ILE A 478 -1.95 -14.93 0.20
C ILE A 478 -3.09 -15.67 0.88
#